data_AF-A0A918YD27-F1
#
_entry.id   AF-A0A918YD27-F1
#
_cell.length_a   1.000
_cell.length_b   1.000
_cell.length_c   1.000
_cell.angle_alpha   90.00
_cell.angle_beta   90.00
_cell.angle_gamma   90.00
#
_symmetry.space_group_name_H-M   'P 1'
#
loop_
_entity.id
_entity.type
_entity.pdbx_description
1 polymer ?
#
loop_
_entity_poly.entity_id
_entity_poly.type
_entity_poly.pdbx_seq_one_letter_code
_entity_poly.pdbx_strand_id
1 'polypeptide(L)'
;MKAALFATTGVLLDRHGSVDEHGPYRRGRDLPFAGALFAVGGLGLAGLPPFGTALGKAVAEHAGEAEFPWLPAVFVLVSALTSGAVLRAAARIFAGAGPRPRERYTGPETTGGGEEPEIRDPQRRIPVPMLAVPTVLLAAALAVGLLPGLGVALAHAARQFTDRTTDTAAALHGHAVAPSAPVPDVGWSAEGVLLALASTALAVLLAMTAVWGPTLRSPALGRAAAVCEGVGRRVIVPLRRLHSGHLGDYVAWLAVGMAVLLVVITV
;
A
#
# COMPACT_ATOMS: atom_id res chain seq x y z
N MET A 1 7.65 -2.56 1.88
CA MET A 1 6.57 -2.84 0.91
C MET A 1 6.60 -1.90 -0.30
N LYS A 2 6.36 -0.59 -0.12
CA LYS A 2 6.30 0.40 -1.22
C LYS A 2 7.52 0.36 -2.16
N ALA A 3 8.73 0.25 -1.61
CA ALA A 3 9.95 0.14 -2.40
C ALA A 3 9.99 -1.10 -3.30
N ALA A 4 9.50 -2.26 -2.83
CA ALA A 4 9.43 -3.48 -3.64
C ALA A 4 8.39 -3.35 -4.77
N LEU A 5 7.27 -2.68 -4.51
CA LEU A 5 6.27 -2.36 -5.52
C LEU A 5 6.83 -1.41 -6.58
N PHE A 6 7.54 -0.35 -6.18
CA PHE A 6 8.20 0.53 -7.15
C PHE A 6 9.28 -0.19 -7.96
N ALA A 7 10.08 -1.06 -7.34
CA ALA A 7 11.08 -1.83 -8.06
C ALA A 7 10.45 -2.79 -9.08
N THR A 8 9.33 -3.45 -8.74
CA THR A 8 8.59 -4.29 -9.68
C THR A 8 7.88 -3.47 -10.77
N THR A 9 7.41 -2.26 -10.47
CA THR A 9 6.95 -1.30 -11.48
C THR A 9 8.09 -0.86 -12.40
N GLY A 10 9.30 -0.65 -11.89
CA GLY A 10 10.49 -0.34 -12.69
C GLY A 10 10.86 -1.46 -13.65
N VAL A 11 10.70 -2.73 -13.25
CA VAL A 11 10.84 -3.89 -14.16
C VAL A 11 9.82 -3.81 -15.31
N LEU A 12 8.58 -3.40 -15.01
CA LEU A 12 7.54 -3.24 -16.02
C LEU A 12 7.88 -2.08 -16.98
N LEU A 13 8.39 -0.97 -16.45
CA LEU A 13 8.78 0.21 -17.23
C LEU A 13 9.97 -0.10 -18.16
N ASP A 14 11.02 -0.73 -17.64
CA ASP A 14 12.18 -1.19 -18.45
C ASP A 14 11.74 -2.07 -19.62
N ARG A 15 10.77 -2.97 -19.37
CA ARG A 15 10.35 -3.95 -20.38
C ARG A 15 9.32 -3.42 -21.38
N HIS A 16 8.42 -2.54 -20.96
CA HIS A 16 7.24 -2.16 -21.75
C HIS A 16 7.10 -0.66 -22.02
N GLY A 17 7.99 0.19 -21.50
CA GLY A 17 7.98 1.64 -21.70
C GLY A 17 6.72 2.34 -21.19
N SER A 18 5.90 1.66 -20.38
CA SER A 18 4.71 2.26 -19.79
C SER A 18 4.24 1.52 -18.54
N VAL A 19 3.83 2.32 -17.54
CA VAL A 19 3.28 1.84 -16.26
C VAL A 19 1.74 1.89 -16.25
N ASP A 20 1.13 2.61 -17.19
CA ASP A 20 -0.29 2.91 -17.13
C ASP A 20 -1.13 1.73 -17.61
N GLU A 21 -2.13 1.26 -16.85
CA GLU A 21 -2.88 0.00 -17.08
C GLU A 21 -3.45 -0.16 -18.51
N HIS A 22 -3.64 0.96 -19.22
CA HIS A 22 -4.11 1.02 -20.60
C HIS A 22 -3.07 0.52 -21.62
N GLY A 23 -1.78 0.75 -21.37
CA GLY A 23 -0.65 0.35 -22.23
C GLY A 23 -0.28 -1.14 -22.16
N PRO A 24 -0.08 -1.75 -20.97
CA PRO A 24 0.39 -3.11 -20.80
C PRO A 24 -0.73 -4.13 -20.51
N TYR A 25 -2.01 -3.84 -20.80
CA TYR A 25 -3.06 -4.86 -20.73
C TYR A 25 -2.68 -6.10 -21.56
N ARG A 26 -2.45 -7.22 -20.86
CA ARG A 26 -1.89 -8.51 -21.37
C ARG A 26 -0.40 -8.55 -21.73
N ARG A 27 0.36 -7.45 -21.62
CA ARG A 27 1.79 -7.43 -21.98
C ARG A 27 2.71 -7.93 -20.85
N GLY A 28 2.25 -7.93 -19.59
CA GLY A 28 3.03 -8.46 -18.46
C GLY A 28 3.06 -9.99 -18.34
N ARG A 29 2.37 -10.74 -19.21
CA ARG A 29 2.31 -12.22 -19.14
C ARG A 29 3.67 -12.89 -19.30
N ASP A 30 4.60 -12.21 -19.97
CA ASP A 30 5.93 -12.71 -20.24
C ASP A 30 6.83 -12.64 -18.99
N LEU A 31 6.36 -11.97 -17.92
CA LEU A 31 7.08 -11.73 -16.66
C LEU A 31 6.37 -12.33 -15.43
N PRO A 32 6.14 -13.66 -15.37
CA PRO A 32 5.36 -14.27 -14.30
C PRO A 32 5.97 -14.04 -12.90
N PHE A 33 7.30 -14.02 -12.80
CA PHE A 33 7.98 -13.79 -11.52
C PHE A 33 7.82 -12.35 -11.02
N ALA A 34 7.99 -11.35 -11.89
CA ALA A 34 7.74 -9.96 -11.52
C ALA A 34 6.27 -9.73 -11.13
N GLY A 35 5.34 -10.37 -11.85
CA GLY A 35 3.92 -10.36 -11.52
C GLY A 35 3.61 -11.00 -10.16
N ALA A 36 4.26 -12.12 -9.83
CA ALA A 36 4.15 -12.74 -8.52
C ALA A 36 4.68 -11.82 -7.40
N LEU A 37 5.86 -11.22 -7.58
CA LEU A 37 6.40 -10.26 -6.61
C LEU A 37 5.48 -9.04 -6.44
N PHE A 38 4.91 -8.52 -7.53
CA PHE A 38 3.97 -7.40 -7.48
C PHE A 38 2.67 -7.79 -6.74
N ALA A 39 2.12 -8.98 -7.01
CA ALA A 39 0.94 -9.49 -6.31
C ALA A 39 1.21 -9.74 -4.82
N VAL A 40 2.35 -10.35 -4.47
CA VAL A 40 2.80 -10.52 -3.08
C VAL A 40 2.97 -9.16 -2.40
N GLY A 41 3.52 -8.17 -3.11
CA GLY A 41 3.62 -6.80 -2.64
C GLY A 41 2.25 -6.17 -2.37
N GLY A 42 1.26 -6.42 -3.23
CA GLY A 42 -0.12 -5.98 -3.03
C GLY A 42 -0.81 -6.66 -1.85
N LEU A 43 -0.60 -7.97 -1.65
CA LEU A 43 -1.12 -8.70 -0.50
C LEU A 43 -0.47 -8.22 0.82
N GLY A 44 0.84 -8.05 0.82
CA GLY A 44 1.55 -7.50 1.97
C GLY A 44 1.13 -6.05 2.27
N LEU A 45 0.84 -5.24 1.25
CA LEU A 45 0.26 -3.89 1.43
C LEU A 45 -1.15 -3.95 2.04
N ALA A 46 -1.93 -5.00 1.74
CA ALA A 46 -3.26 -5.20 2.31
C ALA A 46 -3.23 -5.59 3.80
N GLY A 47 -2.03 -5.83 4.32
CA GLY A 47 -1.81 -6.32 5.66
C GLY A 47 -1.95 -7.85 5.75
N LEU A 48 -1.56 -8.63 4.74
CA LEU A 48 -1.55 -10.09 4.86
C LEU A 48 -0.52 -10.54 5.93
N PRO A 49 -0.91 -11.35 6.95
CA PRO A 49 0.06 -11.99 7.82
C PRO A 49 0.90 -13.05 7.07
N PRO A 50 2.21 -13.19 7.34
CA PRO A 50 2.96 -12.61 8.45
C PRO A 50 3.87 -11.42 8.03
N PHE A 51 3.45 -10.57 7.08
CA PHE A 51 4.26 -9.41 6.70
C PHE A 51 4.32 -8.37 7.83
N GLY A 52 5.47 -7.71 8.00
CA GLY A 52 5.65 -6.67 9.02
C GLY A 52 4.71 -5.46 8.87
N THR A 53 4.16 -5.23 7.68
CA THR A 53 3.08 -4.25 7.46
C THR A 53 1.81 -4.60 8.22
N ALA A 54 1.46 -5.89 8.26
CA ALA A 54 0.32 -6.37 9.03
C ALA A 54 0.58 -6.29 10.54
N LEU A 55 1.81 -6.58 10.97
CA LEU A 55 2.21 -6.41 12.37
C LEU A 55 2.12 -4.95 12.82
N GLY A 56 2.71 -4.03 12.06
CA GLY A 56 2.65 -2.60 12.37
C GLY A 56 1.21 -2.05 12.38
N LYS A 57 0.36 -2.53 11.47
CA LYS A 57 -1.07 -2.24 11.47
C LYS A 57 -1.75 -2.74 12.75
N ALA A 58 -1.55 -4.01 13.13
CA ALA A 58 -2.14 -4.58 14.33
C ALA A 58 -1.73 -3.83 15.61
N VAL A 59 -0.46 -3.44 15.72
CA VAL A 59 0.06 -2.64 16.84
C VAL A 59 -0.60 -1.26 16.87
N ALA A 60 -0.73 -0.59 15.73
CA ALA A 60 -1.37 0.73 15.65
C ALA A 60 -2.88 0.68 15.97
N GLU A 61 -3.58 -0.33 15.47
CA GLU A 61 -5.00 -0.56 15.74
C GLU A 61 -5.21 -0.81 17.23
N HIS A 62 -4.44 -1.72 17.83
CA HIS A 62 -4.56 -2.06 19.25
C HIS A 62 -4.21 -0.87 20.16
N ALA A 63 -3.18 -0.09 19.82
CA ALA A 63 -2.79 1.08 20.61
C ALA A 63 -3.86 2.19 20.60
N GLY A 64 -4.57 2.35 19.49
CA GLY A 64 -5.60 3.39 19.35
C GLY A 64 -7.01 2.95 19.71
N GLU A 65 -7.28 1.66 19.86
CA GLU A 65 -8.64 1.11 20.00
C GLU A 65 -9.38 1.64 21.23
N ALA A 66 -8.69 1.76 22.36
CA ALA A 66 -9.28 2.22 23.61
C ALA A 66 -9.77 3.68 23.55
N GLU A 67 -9.09 4.52 22.77
CA GLU A 67 -9.41 5.94 22.62
C GLU A 67 -10.27 6.21 21.38
N PHE A 68 -10.08 5.42 20.31
CA PHE A 68 -10.67 5.63 18.99
C PHE A 68 -11.23 4.31 18.42
N PRO A 69 -12.43 3.86 18.84
CA PRO A 69 -12.99 2.57 18.41
C PRO A 69 -13.32 2.49 16.91
N TRP A 70 -13.38 3.63 16.21
CA TRP A 70 -13.57 3.71 14.77
C TRP A 70 -12.26 3.49 13.97
N LEU A 71 -11.10 3.58 14.62
CA LEU A 71 -9.79 3.55 13.98
C LEU A 71 -9.52 2.23 13.23
N PRO A 72 -9.79 1.03 13.80
CA PRO A 72 -9.60 -0.23 13.08
C PRO A 72 -10.40 -0.31 11.78
N ALA A 73 -11.64 0.21 11.78
CA ALA A 73 -12.48 0.24 10.57
C ALA A 73 -11.85 1.10 9.46
N VAL A 74 -11.26 2.25 9.81
CA VAL A 74 -10.54 3.11 8.86
C VAL A 74 -9.30 2.41 8.32
N PHE A 75 -8.49 1.78 9.18
CA PHE A 75 -7.32 1.02 8.75
C PHE A 75 -7.69 -0.13 7.81
N VAL A 76 -8.73 -0.90 8.12
CA VAL A 76 -9.24 -1.97 7.26
C VAL A 76 -9.67 -1.42 5.90
N LEU A 77 -10.49 -0.35 5.89
CA LEU A 77 -11.02 0.23 4.65
C LEU A 77 -9.91 0.81 3.77
N VAL A 78 -9.01 1.62 4.33
CA VAL A 78 -7.93 2.27 3.57
C VAL A 78 -6.95 1.21 3.04
N SER A 79 -6.58 0.21 3.85
CA SER A 79 -5.72 -0.89 3.41
C SER A 79 -6.36 -1.67 2.26
N ALA A 80 -7.67 -1.93 2.34
CA ALA A 80 -8.40 -2.67 1.32
C ALA A 80 -8.54 -1.89 0.01
N LEU A 81 -8.84 -0.59 0.07
CA LEU A 81 -8.98 0.26 -1.11
C LEU A 81 -7.64 0.43 -1.84
N THR A 82 -6.57 0.74 -1.10
CA THR A 82 -5.23 0.94 -1.67
C THR A 82 -4.69 -0.35 -2.28
N SER A 83 -4.76 -1.45 -1.54
CA SER A 83 -4.22 -2.72 -1.99
C SER A 83 -5.11 -3.41 -3.01
N GLY A 84 -6.43 -3.23 -2.92
CA GLY A 84 -7.36 -3.69 -3.94
C GLY A 84 -7.09 -3.03 -5.30
N ALA A 85 -6.71 -1.76 -5.32
CA ALA A 85 -6.27 -1.09 -6.55
C ALA A 85 -4.97 -1.71 -7.10
N VAL A 86 -3.99 -2.01 -6.24
CA VAL A 86 -2.73 -2.67 -6.62
C VAL A 86 -2.99 -4.09 -7.15
N LEU A 87 -3.79 -4.90 -6.44
CA LEU A 87 -4.12 -6.27 -6.84
C LEU A 87 -4.94 -6.31 -8.15
N ARG A 88 -5.84 -5.33 -8.35
CA ARG A 88 -6.56 -5.15 -9.60
C ARG A 88 -5.59 -4.85 -10.75
N ALA A 89 -4.61 -3.96 -10.54
CA ALA A 89 -3.57 -3.69 -11.52
C ALA A 89 -2.74 -4.96 -11.81
N ALA A 90 -2.35 -5.70 -10.76
CA ALA A 90 -1.62 -6.96 -10.89
C ALA A 90 -2.36 -7.96 -11.79
N ALA A 91 -3.65 -8.17 -11.52
CA ALA A 91 -4.50 -9.09 -12.27
C ALA A 91 -4.68 -8.65 -13.74
N ARG A 92 -4.82 -7.35 -14.00
CA ARG A 92 -5.00 -6.81 -15.36
C ARG A 92 -3.71 -6.83 -16.19
N ILE A 93 -2.58 -6.45 -15.58
CA ILE A 93 -1.29 -6.31 -16.24
C ILE A 93 -0.64 -7.68 -16.47
N PHE A 94 -0.49 -8.47 -15.40
CA PHE A 94 0.27 -9.73 -15.45
C PHE A 94 -0.60 -10.94 -15.83
N ALA A 95 -1.84 -11.01 -15.34
CA ALA A 95 -2.75 -12.12 -15.67
C ALA A 95 -3.66 -11.83 -16.87
N GLY A 96 -3.73 -10.58 -17.35
CA GLY A 96 -4.61 -10.18 -18.45
C GLY A 96 -6.10 -10.42 -18.15
N ALA A 97 -6.48 -10.36 -16.86
CA ALA A 97 -7.80 -10.72 -16.37
C ALA A 97 -8.83 -9.61 -16.63
N GLY A 98 -10.09 -10.03 -16.86
CA GLY A 98 -11.23 -9.15 -17.09
C GLY A 98 -11.31 -8.59 -18.50
N PRO A 99 -12.28 -7.70 -18.80
CA PRO A 99 -12.35 -6.95 -20.05
C PRO A 99 -11.27 -5.86 -20.13
N ARG A 100 -10.96 -5.40 -21.35
CA ARG A 100 -10.07 -4.25 -21.55
C ARG A 100 -10.58 -3.04 -20.74
N PRO A 101 -9.72 -2.40 -19.90
CA PRO A 101 -10.06 -1.15 -19.25
C PRO A 101 -10.51 -0.13 -20.31
N ARG A 102 -11.62 0.56 -20.05
CA ARG A 102 -11.99 1.75 -20.82
C ARG A 102 -11.50 2.96 -20.05
N GLU A 103 -10.82 3.86 -20.74
CA GLU A 103 -10.47 5.18 -20.21
C GLU A 103 -11.76 5.89 -19.82
N ARG A 104 -11.92 6.14 -18.52
CA ARG A 104 -13.22 6.56 -17.94
C ARG A 104 -13.32 8.07 -17.73
N TYR A 105 -12.17 8.76 -17.67
CA TYR A 105 -12.09 10.20 -17.46
C TYR A 105 -10.96 10.76 -18.32
N THR A 106 -11.30 11.58 -19.32
CA THR A 106 -10.32 12.38 -20.05
C THR A 106 -9.86 13.53 -19.17
N GLY A 107 -8.56 13.59 -18.85
CA GLY A 107 -7.96 14.62 -18.02
C GLY A 107 -6.42 14.58 -18.11
N PRO A 108 -5.70 15.54 -17.49
CA PRO A 108 -4.26 15.45 -17.36
C PRO A 108 -3.93 14.26 -16.46
N GLU A 109 -3.77 13.10 -17.07
CA GLU A 109 -3.14 11.96 -16.44
C GLU A 109 -1.62 12.19 -16.53
N THR A 110 -0.91 11.97 -15.44
CA THR A 110 0.52 11.62 -15.52
C THR A 110 0.60 10.23 -16.14
N THR A 111 0.29 10.16 -17.43
CA THR A 111 0.53 8.96 -18.20
C THR A 111 2.05 8.78 -18.18
N GLY A 112 2.53 7.65 -17.65
CA GLY A 112 3.84 7.13 -18.05
C GLY A 112 3.78 6.64 -19.50
N GLY A 113 3.08 7.37 -20.38
CA GLY A 113 2.81 7.05 -21.76
C GLY A 113 3.58 8.04 -22.62
N GLY A 114 4.48 7.51 -23.45
CA GLY A 114 5.39 8.33 -24.25
C GLY A 114 6.84 8.32 -23.74
N GLU A 115 7.14 7.64 -22.63
CA GLU A 115 8.51 7.31 -22.29
C GLU A 115 8.96 6.15 -23.20
N GLU A 116 9.86 6.45 -24.14
CA GLU A 116 10.42 5.39 -24.97
C GLU A 116 11.11 4.36 -24.07
N PRO A 117 10.88 3.05 -24.26
CA PRO A 117 11.64 2.03 -23.55
C PRO A 117 13.13 2.34 -23.69
N GLU A 118 13.84 2.48 -22.56
CA GLU A 118 15.28 2.77 -22.54
C GLU A 118 16.06 1.73 -23.38
N ILE A 119 15.52 0.51 -23.49
CA ILE A 119 16.10 -0.57 -24.27
C ILE A 119 15.08 -1.15 -25.27
N ARG A 120 15.39 -1.01 -26.56
CA ARG A 120 14.52 -1.41 -27.70
C ARG A 120 14.61 -2.89 -28.10
N ASP A 121 15.18 -3.75 -27.25
CA ASP A 121 15.31 -5.20 -27.53
C ASP A 121 14.32 -6.03 -26.68
N PRO A 122 13.21 -6.50 -27.28
CA PRO A 122 12.22 -7.34 -26.60
C PRO A 122 12.73 -8.75 -26.27
N GLN A 123 13.93 -9.16 -26.69
CA GLN A 123 14.48 -10.49 -26.40
C GLN A 123 15.52 -10.47 -25.27
N ARG A 124 15.96 -9.29 -24.82
CA ARG A 124 16.93 -9.17 -23.72
C ARG A 124 16.38 -9.78 -22.43
N ARG A 125 17.24 -10.56 -21.75
CA ARG A 125 16.96 -11.10 -20.42
C ARG A 125 16.93 -9.96 -19.38
N ILE A 126 15.96 -9.98 -18.47
CA ILE A 126 15.91 -9.01 -17.37
C ILE A 126 17.17 -9.14 -16.50
N PRO A 127 17.87 -8.04 -16.21
CA PRO A 127 19.01 -8.04 -15.28
C PRO A 127 18.62 -8.61 -13.93
N VAL A 128 19.44 -9.52 -13.40
CA VAL A 128 19.23 -10.16 -12.10
C VAL A 128 18.95 -9.15 -10.98
N PRO A 129 19.65 -7.99 -10.88
CA PRO A 129 19.38 -7.01 -9.81
C PRO A 129 17.95 -6.49 -9.80
N MET A 130 17.31 -6.33 -10.97
CA MET A 130 15.95 -5.78 -11.05
C MET A 130 14.89 -6.71 -10.44
N LEU A 131 15.17 -8.01 -10.39
CA LEU A 131 14.31 -9.00 -9.70
C LEU A 131 14.80 -9.27 -8.28
N ALA A 132 16.12 -9.30 -8.07
CA ALA A 132 16.71 -9.56 -6.75
C ALA A 132 16.34 -8.50 -5.72
N VAL A 133 16.38 -7.21 -6.09
CA VAL A 133 16.04 -6.09 -5.19
C VAL A 133 14.61 -6.21 -4.64
N PRO A 134 13.54 -6.31 -5.46
CA PRO A 134 12.19 -6.46 -4.93
C PRO A 134 12.01 -7.76 -4.14
N THR A 135 12.66 -8.87 -4.52
CA THR A 135 12.63 -10.11 -3.74
C THR A 135 13.22 -9.92 -2.35
N VAL A 136 14.41 -9.32 -2.24
CA VAL A 136 15.07 -9.05 -0.96
C VAL A 136 14.24 -8.10 -0.10
N LEU A 137 13.66 -7.06 -0.69
CA LEU A 137 12.80 -6.11 0.02
C LEU A 137 11.51 -6.75 0.56
N LEU A 138 10.91 -7.69 -0.19
CA LEU A 138 9.76 -8.46 0.29
C LEU A 138 10.15 -9.47 1.36
N ALA A 139 11.29 -10.15 1.20
CA ALA A 139 11.83 -11.05 2.21
C ALA A 139 12.15 -10.33 3.52
N ALA A 140 12.72 -9.12 3.44
CA ALA A 140 12.95 -8.26 4.61
C ALA A 140 11.62 -7.84 5.27
N ALA A 141 10.61 -7.47 4.48
CA ALA A 141 9.29 -7.16 5.03
C ALA A 141 8.63 -8.37 5.72
N LEU A 142 8.85 -9.58 5.20
CA LEU A 142 8.41 -10.82 5.83
C LEU A 142 9.18 -11.10 7.13
N ALA A 143 10.50 -10.92 7.11
CA ALA A 143 11.37 -11.11 8.26
C ALA A 143 10.97 -10.21 9.44
N VAL A 144 10.56 -8.96 9.18
CA VAL A 144 10.05 -8.05 10.23
C VAL A 144 8.83 -8.62 10.95
N GLY A 145 7.92 -9.30 10.25
CA GLY A 145 6.72 -9.88 10.89
C GLY A 145 6.94 -11.26 11.50
N LEU A 146 7.96 -12.01 11.05
CA LEU A 146 8.28 -13.35 11.57
C LEU A 146 9.26 -13.35 12.74
N LEU A 147 10.18 -12.38 12.80
CA LEU A 147 11.25 -12.35 13.79
C LEU A 147 10.83 -11.49 15.00
N PRO A 148 10.45 -12.09 16.15
CA PRO A 148 9.98 -11.32 17.30
C PRO A 148 11.04 -10.36 17.85
N GLY A 149 12.32 -10.69 17.71
CA GLY A 149 13.43 -9.83 18.13
C GLY A 149 13.45 -8.46 17.44
N LEU A 150 12.98 -8.36 16.19
CA LEU A 150 12.86 -7.08 15.50
C LEU A 150 11.73 -6.24 16.09
N GLY A 151 10.59 -6.86 16.41
CA GLY A 151 9.49 -6.21 17.10
C GLY A 151 9.93 -5.66 18.46
N VAL A 152 10.57 -6.49 19.29
CA VAL A 152 11.07 -6.09 20.61
C VAL A 152 12.07 -4.93 20.52
N ALA A 153 13.00 -4.97 19.55
CA ALA A 153 13.93 -3.87 19.33
C ALA A 153 13.21 -2.56 18.95
N LEU A 154 12.19 -2.64 18.10
CA LEU A 154 11.36 -1.49 17.74
C LEU A 154 10.55 -0.98 18.93
N ALA A 155 10.02 -1.85 19.79
CA ALA A 155 9.31 -1.44 21.01
C ALA A 155 10.22 -0.69 21.99
N HIS A 156 11.47 -1.14 22.14
CA HIS A 156 12.47 -0.44 22.95
C HIS A 156 12.82 0.93 22.37
N ALA A 157 13.00 1.02 21.05
CA ALA A 157 13.24 2.29 20.37
C ALA A 157 12.03 3.23 20.45
N ALA A 158 10.81 2.70 20.33
CA ALA A 158 9.58 3.47 20.46
C ALA A 158 9.43 4.05 21.87
N ARG A 159 9.74 3.27 22.91
CA ARG A 159 9.77 3.75 24.30
C ARG A 159 10.74 4.92 24.49
N GLN A 160 11.94 4.84 23.89
CA GLN A 160 12.88 5.95 23.94
C GLN A 160 12.32 7.18 23.21
N PHE A 161 11.76 6.98 22.02
CA PHE A 161 11.19 8.05 21.21
C PHE A 161 10.02 8.79 21.86
N THR A 162 9.23 8.10 22.70
CA THR A 162 8.06 8.70 23.38
C THR A 162 8.36 9.25 24.76
N ASP A 163 9.46 8.86 25.41
CA ASP A 163 9.85 9.35 26.74
C ASP A 163 10.56 10.71 26.67
N ARG A 164 9.79 11.74 26.32
CA ARG A 164 10.23 13.14 26.20
C ARG A 164 10.89 13.64 27.50
N THR A 165 10.35 13.23 28.65
CA THR A 165 10.86 13.64 29.96
C THR A 165 12.29 13.14 30.20
N THR A 166 12.53 11.86 29.94
CA THR A 166 13.87 11.26 30.07
C THR A 166 14.86 11.86 29.07
N ASP A 167 14.44 12.09 27.83
CA ASP A 167 15.29 12.70 26.80
C ASP A 167 15.66 14.15 27.16
N THR A 168 14.70 14.97 27.60
CA THR A 168 15.00 16.35 28.03
C THR A 168 15.89 16.40 29.26
N ALA A 169 15.69 15.50 30.23
CA ALA A 169 16.51 15.43 31.42
C ALA A 169 17.95 14.98 31.10
N ALA A 170 18.12 14.00 30.22
CA ALA A 170 19.44 13.56 29.75
C ALA A 170 20.17 14.67 28.98
N ALA A 171 19.46 15.43 28.13
CA ALA A 171 20.02 16.55 27.39
C ALA A 171 20.41 17.74 28.27
N LEU A 172 19.62 18.05 29.31
CA LEU A 172 19.85 19.19 30.21
C LEU A 172 20.83 18.88 31.34
N HIS A 173 20.83 17.66 31.86
CA HIS A 173 21.60 17.27 33.05
C HIS A 173 22.77 16.34 32.74
N GLY A 174 22.93 15.89 31.50
CA GLY A 174 24.10 15.12 31.04
C GLY A 174 24.20 13.69 31.60
N HIS A 175 23.15 13.19 32.26
CA HIS A 175 23.09 11.81 32.75
C HIS A 175 21.82 11.12 32.25
N ALA A 176 21.96 9.88 31.79
CA ALA A 176 20.82 9.08 31.36
C ALA A 176 19.90 8.80 32.55
N VAL A 177 18.63 9.17 32.43
CA VAL A 177 17.58 8.80 33.39
C VAL A 177 16.96 7.47 32.92
N ALA A 178 16.56 6.62 33.86
CA ALA A 178 15.91 5.37 33.51
C ALA A 178 14.55 5.66 32.82
N PRO A 179 14.21 4.97 31.71
CA PRO A 179 12.93 5.16 31.03
C PRO A 179 11.77 4.90 31.98
N SER A 180 10.79 5.79 31.97
CA SER A 180 9.63 5.74 32.88
C SER A 180 8.42 5.03 32.28
N ALA A 181 8.32 5.01 30.95
CA ALA A 181 7.21 4.35 30.24
C ALA A 181 7.40 2.82 30.12
N PRO A 182 6.32 2.02 30.16
CA PRO A 182 6.39 0.60 29.87
C PRO A 182 6.79 0.34 28.41
N VAL A 183 7.37 -0.82 28.14
CA VAL A 183 7.64 -1.25 26.76
C VAL A 183 6.30 -1.63 26.09
N PRO A 184 5.96 -1.06 24.92
CA PRO A 184 4.73 -1.41 24.21
C PRO A 184 4.68 -2.90 23.83
N ASP A 185 3.50 -3.50 23.91
CA ASP A 185 3.29 -4.84 23.35
C ASP A 185 3.24 -4.75 21.82
N VAL A 186 4.07 -5.57 21.17
CA VAL A 186 4.30 -5.59 19.73
C VAL A 186 4.14 -7.00 19.15
N GLY A 187 3.49 -7.90 19.91
CA GLY A 187 3.19 -9.26 19.49
C GLY A 187 2.01 -9.34 18.51
N TRP A 188 1.89 -10.50 17.85
CA TRP A 188 0.68 -10.82 17.10
C TRP A 188 -0.49 -11.08 18.05
N SER A 189 -1.52 -10.25 17.97
CA SER A 189 -2.80 -10.50 18.64
C SER A 189 -3.76 -11.23 17.70
N ALA A 190 -4.67 -12.04 18.26
CA ALA A 190 -5.68 -12.76 17.48
C ALA A 190 -6.60 -11.79 16.72
N GLU A 191 -6.99 -10.69 17.37
CA GLU A 191 -7.77 -9.62 16.78
C GLU A 191 -7.05 -8.92 15.64
N GLY A 192 -5.78 -8.53 15.84
CA GLY A 192 -4.97 -7.92 14.78
C GLY A 192 -4.82 -8.83 13.56
N VAL A 193 -4.67 -10.14 13.76
CA VAL A 193 -4.66 -11.13 12.68
C VAL A 193 -6.01 -11.20 11.96
N LEU A 194 -7.13 -11.18 12.69
CA LEU A 194 -8.47 -11.20 12.09
C LEU A 194 -8.74 -9.93 11.26
N LEU A 195 -8.39 -8.74 11.77
CA LEU A 195 -8.53 -7.47 11.06
C LEU A 195 -7.63 -7.40 9.81
N ALA A 196 -6.42 -7.93 9.91
CA ALA A 196 -5.47 -8.09 8.80
C ALA A 196 -5.99 -9.02 7.70
N LEU A 197 -6.57 -10.16 8.08
CA LEU A 197 -7.22 -11.09 7.15
C LEU A 197 -8.48 -10.46 6.53
N ALA A 198 -9.27 -9.74 7.31
CA ALA A 198 -10.45 -9.04 6.83
C ALA A 198 -10.09 -7.96 5.79
N SER A 199 -9.06 -7.15 6.03
CA SER A 199 -8.60 -6.15 5.06
C SER A 199 -8.03 -6.79 3.80
N THR A 200 -7.31 -7.90 3.93
CA THR A 200 -6.77 -8.64 2.79
C THR A 200 -7.90 -9.26 1.95
N ALA A 201 -8.87 -9.92 2.59
CA ALA A 201 -10.02 -10.49 1.91
C ALA A 201 -10.84 -9.40 1.21
N LEU A 202 -11.08 -8.27 1.86
CA LEU A 202 -11.77 -7.12 1.27
C LEU A 202 -10.99 -6.55 0.08
N ALA A 203 -9.66 -6.41 0.18
CA ALA A 203 -8.81 -5.97 -0.93
C ALA A 203 -8.94 -6.88 -2.16
N VAL A 204 -8.88 -8.20 -1.94
CA VAL A 204 -9.05 -9.20 -3.00
C VAL A 204 -10.45 -9.10 -3.59
N LEU A 205 -11.51 -9.06 -2.78
CA LEU A 205 -12.89 -8.91 -3.25
C LEU A 205 -13.09 -7.63 -4.08
N LEU A 206 -12.54 -6.50 -3.62
CA LEU A 206 -12.56 -5.23 -4.37
C LEU A 206 -11.81 -5.34 -5.70
N ALA A 207 -10.65 -6.00 -5.71
CA ALA A 207 -9.91 -6.25 -6.94
C ALA A 207 -10.72 -7.12 -7.91
N MET A 208 -11.26 -8.24 -7.44
CA MET A 208 -12.04 -9.19 -8.24
C MET A 208 -13.31 -8.54 -8.81
N THR A 209 -14.06 -7.83 -7.98
CA THR A 209 -15.26 -7.09 -8.41
C THR A 209 -14.92 -5.99 -9.41
N ALA A 210 -13.78 -5.31 -9.27
CA ALA A 210 -13.36 -4.33 -10.25
C ALA A 210 -12.85 -4.94 -11.57
N VAL A 211 -12.31 -6.16 -11.54
CA VAL A 211 -11.87 -6.90 -12.76
C VAL A 211 -13.05 -7.52 -13.51
N TRP A 212 -13.91 -8.26 -12.80
CA TRP A 212 -14.99 -9.06 -13.40
C TRP A 212 -16.38 -8.46 -13.24
N GLY A 213 -16.55 -7.44 -12.39
CA GLY A 213 -17.85 -6.78 -12.18
C GLY A 213 -18.52 -6.32 -13.48
N PRO A 214 -17.81 -5.75 -14.47
CA PRO A 214 -18.41 -5.40 -15.76
C PRO A 214 -18.93 -6.60 -16.58
N THR A 215 -18.41 -7.81 -16.32
CA THR A 215 -18.87 -9.05 -16.98
C THR A 215 -20.04 -9.70 -16.23
N LEU A 216 -20.08 -9.51 -14.91
CA LEU A 216 -21.14 -9.99 -14.05
C LEU A 216 -22.36 -9.07 -14.20
N ARG A 217 -23.37 -9.51 -14.95
CA ARG A 217 -24.62 -8.76 -15.20
C ARG A 217 -25.53 -8.73 -13.97
N SER A 218 -25.04 -8.30 -12.81
CA SER A 218 -25.84 -8.20 -11.59
C SER A 218 -26.33 -6.77 -11.34
N PRO A 219 -27.62 -6.58 -10.97
CA PRO A 219 -28.17 -5.24 -10.74
C PRO A 219 -27.58 -4.55 -9.50
N ALA A 220 -27.11 -5.33 -8.52
CA ALA A 220 -26.43 -4.80 -7.33
C ALA A 220 -25.04 -4.23 -7.68
N LEU A 221 -24.25 -4.94 -8.49
CA LEU A 221 -22.95 -4.45 -8.96
C LEU A 221 -23.10 -3.22 -9.86
N GLY A 222 -24.15 -3.18 -10.69
CA GLY A 222 -24.48 -2.01 -11.49
C GLY A 222 -24.74 -0.75 -10.66
N ARG A 223 -25.54 -0.87 -9.58
CA ARG A 223 -25.79 0.25 -8.65
C ARG A 223 -24.53 0.69 -7.92
N ALA A 224 -23.75 -0.26 -7.38
CA ALA A 224 -22.49 0.05 -6.71
C ALA A 224 -21.51 0.76 -7.65
N ALA A 225 -21.38 0.28 -8.89
CA ALA A 225 -20.53 0.91 -9.90
C ALA A 225 -20.99 2.34 -10.22
N ALA A 226 -22.30 2.59 -10.32
CA ALA A 226 -22.84 3.94 -10.57
C ALA A 226 -22.56 4.90 -9.39
N VAL A 227 -22.68 4.42 -8.14
CA VAL A 227 -22.31 5.20 -6.95
C VAL A 227 -20.82 5.52 -6.97
N CYS A 228 -19.96 4.53 -7.20
CA CYS A 228 -18.51 4.73 -7.30
C CYS A 228 -18.15 5.71 -8.44
N GLU A 229 -18.85 5.66 -9.57
CA GLU A 229 -18.65 6.59 -10.68
C GLU A 229 -19.09 8.02 -10.32
N GLY A 230 -20.20 8.16 -9.58
CA GLY A 230 -20.65 9.44 -9.04
C GLY A 230 -19.65 10.05 -8.05
N VAL A 231 -19.14 9.25 -7.12
CA VAL A 231 -18.06 9.64 -6.20
C VAL A 231 -16.79 9.99 -6.96
N GLY A 232 -16.42 9.17 -7.95
CA GLY A 232 -15.27 9.40 -8.81
C GLY A 232 -15.32 10.75 -9.48
N ARG A 233 -16.46 11.09 -10.10
CA ARG A 233 -16.64 12.36 -10.81
C ARG A 233 -16.69 13.57 -9.89
N ARG A 234 -17.32 13.45 -8.71
CA ARG A 234 -17.54 14.59 -7.80
C ARG A 234 -16.38 14.85 -6.85
N VAL A 235 -15.65 13.81 -6.45
CA VAL A 235 -14.63 13.89 -5.40
C VAL A 235 -13.25 13.58 -5.98
N ILE A 236 -13.10 12.45 -6.65
CA ILE A 236 -11.79 11.97 -7.10
C ILE A 236 -11.24 12.82 -8.25
N VAL A 237 -12.05 13.19 -9.24
CA VAL A 237 -11.60 13.99 -10.40
C VAL A 237 -11.10 15.38 -9.98
N PRO A 238 -11.81 16.16 -9.14
CA PRO A 238 -11.28 17.43 -8.64
C PRO A 238 -9.99 17.27 -7.82
N LEU A 239 -9.93 16.27 -6.93
CA LEU A 239 -8.72 15.97 -6.14
C LEU A 239 -7.54 15.60 -7.04
N ARG A 240 -7.79 14.84 -8.11
CA ARG A 240 -6.76 14.50 -9.11
C ARG A 240 -6.24 15.75 -9.82
N ARG A 241 -7.09 16.73 -10.12
CA ARG A 241 -6.65 18.00 -10.73
C ARG A 241 -5.78 18.85 -9.81
N LEU A 242 -5.91 18.67 -8.49
CA LEU A 242 -5.03 19.28 -7.48
C LEU A 242 -3.71 18.51 -7.32
N HIS A 243 -3.50 17.43 -8.07
CA HIS A 243 -2.30 16.62 -8.05
C HIS A 243 -1.62 16.70 -9.42
N SER A 244 -0.54 17.48 -9.49
CA SER A 244 0.31 17.65 -10.68
C SER A 244 1.24 16.46 -10.94
N GLY A 245 1.34 15.54 -9.97
CA GLY A 245 2.24 14.38 -10.03
C GLY A 245 3.69 14.67 -9.65
N HIS A 246 3.99 15.91 -9.22
CA HIS A 246 5.28 16.24 -8.64
C HIS A 246 5.44 15.62 -7.25
N LEU A 247 6.68 15.29 -6.89
CA LEU A 247 7.04 14.77 -5.56
C LEU A 247 6.51 15.64 -4.41
N GLY A 248 6.48 16.97 -4.61
CA GLY A 248 5.96 17.94 -3.64
C GLY A 248 4.48 17.75 -3.30
N ASP A 249 3.65 17.31 -4.25
CA ASP A 249 2.22 17.11 -3.99
C ASP A 249 1.99 15.92 -3.04
N TYR A 250 2.81 14.87 -3.13
CA TYR A 250 2.72 13.76 -2.19
C TYR A 250 3.04 14.19 -0.75
N VAL A 251 4.04 15.07 -0.58
CA VAL A 251 4.39 15.62 0.73
C VAL A 251 3.28 16.53 1.24
N ALA A 252 2.73 17.39 0.38
CA ALA A 252 1.63 18.29 0.74
C ALA A 252 0.38 17.51 1.18
N TRP A 253 -0.06 16.52 0.40
CA TRP A 253 -1.22 15.69 0.74
C TRP A 253 -0.98 14.83 1.98
N LEU A 254 0.24 14.35 2.22
CA LEU A 254 0.61 13.68 3.47
C LEU A 254 0.48 14.64 4.67
N ALA A 255 0.99 15.87 4.54
CA ALA A 255 0.90 16.88 5.60
C ALA A 255 -0.56 17.26 5.89
N VAL A 256 -1.38 17.46 4.87
CA VAL A 256 -2.82 17.72 5.01
C VAL A 256 -3.52 16.55 5.70
N GLY A 257 -3.25 15.31 5.26
CA GLY A 257 -3.83 14.11 5.88
C GLY A 257 -3.43 13.97 7.35
N MET A 258 -2.16 14.23 7.67
CA MET A 258 -1.66 14.22 9.05
C MET A 258 -2.32 15.32 9.88
N ALA A 259 -2.44 16.54 9.36
CA ALA A 259 -3.08 17.65 10.06
C ALA A 259 -4.56 17.35 10.36
N VAL A 260 -5.30 16.79 9.40
CA VAL A 260 -6.69 16.38 9.61
C VAL A 260 -6.77 15.27 10.65
N LEU A 261 -5.90 14.26 10.58
CA LEU A 261 -5.86 13.18 11.57
C LEU A 261 -5.60 13.73 12.97
N LEU A 262 -4.61 14.62 13.12
CA LEU A 262 -4.29 15.27 14.39
C LEU A 262 -5.48 16.04 14.95
N VAL A 263 -6.18 16.83 14.12
CA VAL A 263 -7.39 17.53 14.54
C VAL A 263 -8.46 16.56 15.01
N VAL A 264 -8.71 15.48 14.25
CA VAL A 264 -9.75 14.49 14.57
C VAL A 264 -9.46 13.74 15.87
N ILE A 265 -8.20 13.44 16.18
CA ILE A 265 -7.85 12.74 17.43
C ILE A 265 -7.77 13.68 18.64
N THR A 266 -7.66 14.99 18.43
CA THR A 266 -7.65 15.98 19.51
C THR A 266 -9.04 16.46 19.96
N VAL A 267 -10.08 16.13 19.20
CA VAL A 267 -11.49 16.53 19.45
C VAL A 267 -12.24 15.36 20.07
#